data_AF-A0A536GSJ4-F1
#
_entry.id   AF-A0A536GSJ4-F1
#
_cell.length_a   1.000
_cell.length_b   1.000
_cell.length_c   1.000
_cell.angle_alpha   90.00
_cell.angle_beta   90.00
_cell.angle_gamma   90.00
#
_symmetry.space_group_name_H-M   'P 1'
#
loop_
_entity.id
_entity.type
_entity.pdbx_description
1 polymer ?
#
loop_
_entity_poly.entity_id
_entity_poly.type
_entity_poly.pdbx_seq_one_letter_code
_entity_poly.pdbx_strand_id
1 'polypeptide(L)'
;MDWRGRITAFGAAPALPATGLPRAPIFQQLHGTASGGYVVPKWGVVTTYGSGISPSWSGYSDWGSWDILRDLVLVNPSNPSPTAQPSSAAAASTYQAWLRPHGGVILDGWGGLHLFGGMVLNQAGIPYWSKSVTVRTDASRGWILDAWGDIHAFGAAPTLTSPGYCPNWFIARALVVTSKDGDGQLDGRQGYLMDGWGGVHPWGGAPTLTGAPYTPYQDVARGLEIHYAASGVPDGGWAMDRWGRVTAFGAAAPLTVGGLPSSPVMQQLHAVGGGGFALAKWGSISAYGSISPYWAG
;
A
#
# COMPACT_ATOMS: atom_id res chain seq x y z
N MET A 1 22.79 -8.53 -9.16
CA MET A 1 21.84 -7.85 -8.26
C MET A 1 20.50 -8.53 -8.41
N ASP A 2 19.76 -8.78 -7.32
CA ASP A 2 18.40 -9.31 -7.42
C ASP A 2 17.38 -8.19 -7.64
N TRP A 3 16.13 -8.57 -7.90
CA TRP A 3 15.06 -7.60 -8.11
C TRP A 3 14.80 -6.70 -6.89
N ARG A 4 15.33 -6.98 -5.70
CA ARG A 4 15.17 -6.13 -4.51
C ARG A 4 16.35 -5.18 -4.29
N GLY A 5 17.24 -5.04 -5.27
CA GLY A 5 18.43 -4.22 -5.14
C GLY A 5 19.54 -4.86 -4.31
N ARG A 6 19.40 -6.15 -3.91
CA ARG A 6 20.45 -6.85 -3.18
C ARG A 6 21.56 -7.25 -4.13
N ILE A 7 22.79 -6.91 -3.78
CA ILE A 7 23.99 -7.34 -4.49
C ILE A 7 24.58 -8.54 -3.74
N THR A 8 24.77 -9.64 -4.46
CA THR A 8 25.42 -10.84 -3.96
C THR A 8 26.71 -11.03 -4.75
N ALA A 9 27.85 -10.97 -4.06
CA ALA A 9 29.13 -11.32 -4.66
C ALA A 9 29.20 -12.83 -4.90
N PHE A 10 29.91 -13.24 -5.96
CA PHE A 10 30.16 -14.64 -6.27
C PHE A 10 31.62 -14.84 -6.70
N GLY A 11 32.14 -16.05 -6.53
CA GLY A 11 33.55 -16.35 -6.77
C GLY A 11 34.48 -15.56 -5.83
N ALA A 12 35.60 -15.07 -6.37
CA ALA A 12 36.58 -14.27 -5.63
C ALA A 12 36.26 -12.76 -5.63
N ALA A 13 35.10 -12.35 -6.15
CA ALA A 13 34.73 -10.94 -6.20
C ALA A 13 34.53 -10.38 -4.77
N PRO A 14 35.12 -9.21 -4.44
CA PRO A 14 34.86 -8.57 -3.17
C PRO A 14 33.40 -8.12 -3.07
N ALA A 15 32.89 -8.00 -1.85
CA ALA A 15 31.61 -7.34 -1.62
C ALA A 15 31.72 -5.87 -2.08
N LEU A 16 30.78 -5.42 -2.91
CA LEU A 16 30.70 -4.03 -3.31
C LEU A 16 30.24 -3.17 -2.13
N PRO A 17 30.78 -1.95 -1.92
CA PRO A 17 30.39 -1.06 -0.83
C PRO A 17 29.02 -0.39 -1.04
N ALA A 18 28.15 -0.98 -1.86
CA ALA A 18 26.83 -0.45 -2.18
C ALA A 18 25.88 -0.62 -0.99
N THR A 19 25.88 0.38 -0.10
CA THR A 19 24.96 0.48 1.03
C THR A 19 23.90 1.56 0.75
N GLY A 20 22.71 1.40 1.32
CA GLY A 20 21.64 2.39 1.18
C GLY A 20 20.88 2.40 -0.16
N LEU A 21 21.11 1.42 -1.05
CA LEU A 21 20.27 1.26 -2.23
C LEU A 21 18.82 0.93 -1.83
N PRO A 22 17.82 1.54 -2.50
CA PRO A 22 16.41 1.29 -2.21
C PRO A 22 16.02 -0.17 -2.49
N ARG A 23 15.14 -0.72 -1.66
CA ARG A 23 14.63 -2.10 -1.82
C ARG A 23 13.43 -2.13 -2.78
N ALA A 24 13.64 -1.72 -4.03
CA ALA A 24 12.60 -1.61 -5.04
C ALA A 24 12.94 -2.42 -6.31
N PRO A 25 11.94 -3.02 -7.00
CA PRO A 25 12.06 -3.74 -8.27
C PRO A 25 12.34 -2.86 -9.48
N ILE A 26 13.29 -1.96 -9.33
CA ILE A 26 13.56 -0.91 -10.30
C ILE A 26 14.92 -1.02 -10.96
N PHE A 27 15.84 -1.84 -10.45
CA PHE A 27 17.18 -1.90 -11.03
C PHE A 27 17.24 -2.77 -12.28
N GLN A 28 17.90 -2.26 -13.31
CA GLN A 28 18.14 -2.97 -14.56
C GLN A 28 19.59 -3.45 -14.66
N GLN A 29 20.56 -2.60 -14.31
CA GLN A 29 21.99 -2.91 -14.44
C GLN A 29 22.79 -2.51 -13.21
N LEU A 30 23.87 -3.24 -12.97
CA LEU A 30 24.88 -2.95 -11.96
C LEU A 30 26.24 -2.85 -12.65
N HIS A 31 26.91 -1.72 -12.49
CA HIS A 31 28.24 -1.46 -13.01
C HIS A 31 29.18 -1.19 -11.83
N GLY A 32 30.18 -2.05 -11.63
CA GLY A 32 31.09 -1.99 -10.49
C GLY A 32 32.53 -1.67 -10.88
N THR A 33 33.24 -1.00 -9.97
CA THR A 33 34.69 -0.80 -10.01
C THR A 33 35.31 -1.31 -8.70
N ALA A 34 36.64 -1.25 -8.58
CA ALA A 34 37.34 -1.67 -7.36
C ALA A 34 36.93 -0.88 -6.10
N SER A 35 36.53 0.38 -6.24
CA SER A 35 36.24 1.30 -5.12
C SER A 35 34.81 1.86 -5.10
N GLY A 36 33.97 1.50 -6.09
CA GLY A 36 32.62 2.06 -6.23
C GLY A 36 31.88 1.51 -7.42
N GLY A 37 31.00 2.33 -7.99
CA GLY A 37 30.21 1.98 -9.16
C GLY A 37 28.89 2.71 -9.19
N TYR A 38 27.98 2.23 -10.01
CA TYR A 38 26.65 2.79 -10.16
C TYR A 38 25.64 1.72 -10.54
N VAL A 39 24.38 2.02 -10.27
CA VAL A 39 23.24 1.20 -10.67
C VAL A 39 22.35 1.99 -11.59
N VAL A 40 21.77 1.30 -12.56
CA VAL A 40 20.88 1.88 -13.55
C VAL A 40 19.47 1.39 -13.24
N PRO A 41 18.62 2.22 -12.63
CA PRO A 41 17.22 1.89 -12.48
C PRO A 41 16.43 2.15 -13.75
N LYS A 42 15.21 1.63 -13.80
CA LYS A 42 14.15 2.04 -14.70
C LYS A 42 14.05 3.58 -14.70
N TRP A 43 13.78 4.17 -15.86
CA TRP A 43 13.78 5.63 -16.09
C TRP A 43 15.13 6.34 -15.95
N GLY A 44 16.23 5.59 -15.76
CA GLY A 44 17.57 6.11 -15.97
C GLY A 44 18.15 6.99 -14.87
N VAL A 45 17.48 7.17 -13.73
CA VAL A 45 17.99 7.97 -12.60
C VAL A 45 19.15 7.25 -11.91
N VAL A 46 20.38 7.44 -12.39
CA VAL A 46 21.56 6.70 -11.95
C VAL A 46 21.86 6.97 -10.48
N THR A 47 22.08 5.89 -9.72
CA THR A 47 22.53 5.97 -8.33
C THR A 47 23.97 5.48 -8.23
N THR A 48 24.89 6.35 -7.83
CA THR A 48 26.30 6.01 -7.62
C THR A 48 26.55 5.52 -6.20
N TYR A 49 27.48 4.59 -6.02
CA TYR A 49 27.94 4.12 -4.71
C TYR A 49 29.47 4.06 -4.64
N GLY A 50 30.02 4.12 -3.42
CA GLY A 50 31.46 4.22 -3.22
C GLY A 50 32.03 5.53 -3.78
N SER A 51 33.25 5.50 -4.32
CA SER A 51 33.94 6.68 -4.85
C SER A 51 34.35 6.50 -6.32
N GLY A 52 34.64 7.62 -7.00
CA GLY A 52 35.27 7.62 -8.32
C GLY A 52 34.33 7.60 -9.52
N ILE A 53 33.03 7.88 -9.32
CA ILE A 53 32.06 8.03 -10.42
C ILE A 53 31.61 9.49 -10.50
N SER A 54 32.10 10.20 -11.51
CA SER A 54 31.73 11.57 -11.87
C SER A 54 31.68 11.70 -13.39
N PRO A 55 30.58 11.30 -14.06
CA PRO A 55 30.48 11.41 -15.50
C PRO A 55 30.30 12.85 -16.00
N SER A 56 30.62 13.07 -17.27
CA SER A 56 30.08 14.20 -18.03
C SER A 56 28.74 13.79 -18.61
N TRP A 57 27.71 14.62 -18.41
CA TRP A 57 26.36 14.36 -18.92
C TRP A 57 26.04 15.11 -20.22
N SER A 58 27.03 15.74 -20.84
CA SER A 58 26.82 16.46 -22.10
C SER A 58 26.27 15.51 -23.17
N GLY A 59 25.16 15.88 -23.79
CA GLY A 59 24.46 15.04 -24.78
C GLY A 59 23.67 13.87 -24.20
N TYR A 60 23.52 13.77 -22.86
CA TYR A 60 22.68 12.77 -22.24
C TYR A 60 21.23 12.87 -22.77
N SER A 61 20.71 11.74 -23.21
CA SER A 61 19.32 11.62 -23.66
C SER A 61 18.46 11.01 -22.57
N ASP A 62 17.28 11.57 -22.37
CA ASP A 62 16.26 11.08 -21.46
C ASP A 62 14.97 10.77 -22.23
N TRP A 63 14.20 9.82 -21.72
CA TRP A 63 12.93 9.35 -22.27
C TRP A 63 11.74 9.63 -21.34
N GLY A 64 11.94 10.41 -20.27
CA GLY A 64 10.87 10.79 -19.35
C GLY A 64 10.34 9.61 -18.56
N SER A 65 9.01 9.49 -18.45
CA SER A 65 8.36 8.42 -17.68
C SER A 65 8.33 7.05 -18.38
N TRP A 66 9.00 6.90 -19.53
CA TRP A 66 8.93 5.68 -20.34
C TRP A 66 9.91 4.62 -19.82
N ASP A 67 9.43 3.41 -19.49
CA ASP A 67 10.26 2.27 -19.06
C ASP A 67 10.96 1.58 -20.25
N ILE A 68 11.81 2.33 -20.96
CA ILE A 68 12.49 1.87 -22.18
C ILE A 68 14.02 1.93 -22.12
N LEU A 69 14.61 2.63 -21.14
CA LEU A 69 16.06 2.57 -20.91
C LEU A 69 16.44 1.18 -20.39
N ARG A 70 17.42 0.53 -21.01
CA ARG A 70 17.86 -0.84 -20.64
C ARG A 70 19.26 -0.95 -20.04
N ASP A 71 20.15 -0.05 -20.44
CA ASP A 71 21.52 0.01 -19.96
C ASP A 71 22.07 1.42 -20.13
N LEU A 72 23.10 1.74 -19.34
CA LEU A 72 23.85 2.99 -19.38
C LEU A 72 25.30 2.68 -19.04
N VAL A 73 26.21 2.93 -19.98
CA VAL A 73 27.65 2.71 -19.81
C VAL A 73 28.35 4.05 -19.68
N LEU A 74 29.06 4.25 -18.57
CA LEU A 74 29.90 5.42 -18.35
C LEU A 74 31.34 5.11 -18.77
N VAL A 75 31.87 5.89 -19.71
CA VAL A 75 33.26 5.79 -20.14
C VAL A 75 34.06 6.93 -19.50
N ASN A 76 35.14 6.59 -18.81
CA ASN A 76 36.00 7.54 -18.07
C ASN A 76 35.21 8.55 -17.20
N PRO A 77 34.42 8.09 -16.21
CA PRO A 77 33.61 8.96 -15.38
C PRO A 77 34.43 9.73 -14.32
N SER A 78 35.33 10.61 -14.75
CA SER A 78 36.25 11.38 -13.90
C SER A 78 36.15 12.91 -14.08
N ASN A 79 34.97 13.42 -14.42
CA ASN A 79 34.69 14.85 -14.58
C ASN A 79 35.05 15.63 -13.29
N PRO A 80 36.03 16.56 -13.35
CA PRO A 80 36.49 17.34 -12.21
C PRO A 80 35.48 18.40 -11.75
N SER A 81 34.44 18.65 -12.54
CA SER A 81 33.31 19.52 -12.19
C SER A 81 32.01 18.71 -12.27
N PRO A 82 31.72 17.89 -11.24
CA PRO A 82 30.55 17.03 -11.23
C PRO A 82 29.28 17.84 -11.45
N THR A 83 28.44 17.40 -12.37
CA THR A 83 27.11 17.96 -12.60
C THR A 83 26.07 16.91 -12.25
N ALA A 84 24.90 17.35 -11.80
CA ALA A 84 23.78 16.46 -11.64
C ALA A 84 23.41 15.84 -13.00
N GLN A 85 22.97 14.59 -12.97
CA GLN A 85 22.40 13.97 -14.15
C GLN A 85 21.20 14.81 -14.64
N PRO A 86 21.12 15.15 -15.93
CA PRO A 86 20.02 15.93 -16.49
C PRO A 86 18.81 15.02 -16.77
N SER A 87 18.33 14.28 -15.76
CA SER A 87 17.08 13.55 -15.85
C SER A 87 15.90 14.52 -15.80
N SER A 88 14.86 14.26 -16.60
CA SER A 88 13.66 15.08 -16.61
C SER A 88 12.87 14.95 -15.31
N ALA A 89 12.03 15.95 -15.04
CA ALA A 89 11.08 15.90 -13.93
C ALA A 89 10.13 14.69 -14.01
N ALA A 90 9.78 14.25 -15.22
CA ALA A 90 8.93 13.09 -15.46
C ALA A 90 9.65 11.78 -15.09
N ALA A 91 10.92 11.62 -15.47
CA ALA A 91 11.73 10.47 -15.06
C ALA A 91 11.95 10.46 -13.53
N ALA A 92 12.26 11.62 -12.95
CA ALA A 92 12.48 11.76 -11.51
C ALA A 92 11.22 11.45 -10.68
N SER A 93 10.05 11.95 -11.09
CA SER A 93 8.80 11.68 -10.37
C SER A 93 8.40 10.21 -10.45
N THR A 94 8.54 9.58 -11.62
CA THR A 94 8.28 8.15 -11.78
C THR A 94 9.26 7.31 -10.96
N TYR A 95 10.56 7.62 -11.00
CA TYR A 95 11.56 6.97 -10.15
C TYR A 95 11.18 7.05 -8.67
N GLN A 96 10.86 8.24 -8.16
CA GLN A 96 10.47 8.45 -6.76
C GLN A 96 9.16 7.73 -6.38
N ALA A 97 8.19 7.68 -7.30
CA ALA A 97 6.99 6.87 -7.10
C ALA A 97 7.37 5.39 -6.95
N TRP A 98 8.28 4.90 -7.80
CA TRP A 98 8.74 3.53 -7.84
C TRP A 98 9.66 3.10 -6.69
N LEU A 99 10.23 4.06 -5.95
CA LEU A 99 10.92 3.81 -4.69
C LEU A 99 9.99 3.41 -3.54
N ARG A 100 8.71 3.77 -3.63
CA ARG A 100 7.71 3.36 -2.64
C ARG A 100 7.46 1.84 -2.77
N PRO A 101 6.93 1.18 -1.74
CA PRO A 101 6.50 -0.20 -1.88
C PRO A 101 5.37 -0.29 -2.92
N HIS A 102 5.44 -1.30 -3.78
CA HIS A 102 4.43 -1.54 -4.80
C HIS A 102 3.72 -2.86 -4.58
N GLY A 103 2.52 -2.97 -5.15
CA GLY A 103 1.67 -4.14 -5.01
C GLY A 103 0.71 -3.99 -3.83
N GLY A 104 0.58 -5.06 -3.05
CA GLY A 104 -0.36 -5.08 -1.94
C GLY A 104 -0.25 -6.36 -1.11
N VAL A 105 -1.22 -6.52 -0.23
CA VAL A 105 -1.39 -7.69 0.63
C VAL A 105 -2.71 -8.36 0.34
N ILE A 106 -2.70 -9.69 0.34
CA ILE A 106 -3.89 -10.54 0.36
C ILE A 106 -3.97 -11.15 1.76
N LEU A 107 -5.13 -11.05 2.38
CA LEU A 107 -5.44 -11.77 3.62
C LEU A 107 -6.20 -13.05 3.26
N ASP A 108 -5.65 -14.20 3.62
CA ASP A 108 -6.32 -15.49 3.39
C ASP A 108 -7.37 -15.80 4.47
N GLY A 109 -8.17 -16.85 4.25
CA GLY A 109 -9.24 -17.25 5.17
C GLY A 109 -8.76 -17.79 6.52
N TRP A 110 -7.48 -18.15 6.65
CA TRP A 110 -6.83 -18.57 7.89
C TRP A 110 -6.20 -17.39 8.65
N GLY A 111 -6.19 -16.20 8.06
CA GLY A 111 -5.60 -14.99 8.63
C GLY A 111 -4.17 -14.71 8.19
N GLY A 112 -3.60 -15.48 7.26
CA GLY A 112 -2.25 -15.27 6.72
C GLY A 112 -2.20 -14.12 5.72
N LEU A 113 -1.16 -13.28 5.80
CA LEU A 113 -0.88 -12.25 4.80
C LEU A 113 0.04 -12.78 3.69
N HIS A 114 -0.32 -12.46 2.45
CA HIS A 114 0.43 -12.81 1.25
C HIS A 114 0.75 -11.52 0.48
N LEU A 115 2.03 -11.22 0.35
CA LEU A 115 2.49 -10.02 -0.36
C LEU A 115 2.61 -10.27 -1.84
N PHE A 116 2.24 -9.28 -2.65
CA PHE A 116 2.43 -9.30 -4.09
C PHE A 116 2.97 -7.97 -4.61
N GLY A 117 3.36 -7.93 -5.89
CA GLY A 117 3.81 -6.72 -6.58
C GLY A 117 5.14 -6.15 -6.07
N GLY A 118 5.89 -6.92 -5.27
CA GLY A 118 7.19 -6.51 -4.75
C GLY A 118 7.15 -5.90 -3.35
N MET A 119 5.97 -5.79 -2.74
CA MET A 119 5.79 -5.26 -1.40
C MET A 119 6.63 -6.03 -0.38
N VAL A 120 7.26 -5.29 0.52
CA VAL A 120 7.99 -5.83 1.68
C VAL A 120 7.33 -5.26 2.92
N LEU A 121 6.84 -6.12 3.79
CA LEU A 121 6.19 -5.77 5.05
C LEU A 121 6.74 -6.65 6.16
N ASN A 122 6.95 -6.08 7.34
CA ASN A 122 7.19 -6.87 8.53
C ASN A 122 5.86 -7.48 9.00
N GLN A 123 5.77 -8.81 8.91
CA GLN A 123 4.57 -9.58 9.26
C GLN A 123 4.63 -10.15 10.69
N ALA A 124 5.64 -9.79 11.48
CA ALA A 124 5.73 -10.23 12.87
C ALA A 124 4.53 -9.73 13.69
N GLY A 125 3.96 -10.60 14.52
CA GLY A 125 2.83 -10.27 15.41
C GLY A 125 1.45 -10.42 14.78
N ILE A 126 1.35 -10.89 13.53
CA ILE A 126 0.05 -11.13 12.87
C ILE A 126 -0.56 -12.45 13.38
N PRO A 127 -1.76 -12.43 13.99
CA PRO A 127 -2.44 -13.64 14.42
C PRO A 127 -3.17 -14.35 13.27
N TYR A 128 -3.42 -15.64 13.48
CA TYR A 128 -4.37 -16.42 12.70
C TYR A 128 -5.82 -15.94 12.95
N TRP A 129 -6.76 -16.32 12.09
CA TRP A 129 -8.19 -15.95 12.12
C TRP A 129 -8.50 -14.45 11.93
N SER A 130 -7.57 -13.74 11.31
CA SER A 130 -7.73 -12.36 10.86
C SER A 130 -8.85 -12.18 9.81
N LYS A 131 -9.51 -11.02 9.81
CA LYS A 131 -10.69 -10.68 8.98
C LYS A 131 -10.54 -9.44 8.12
N SER A 132 -9.77 -8.47 8.58
CA SER A 132 -9.49 -7.24 7.85
C SER A 132 -8.06 -6.79 8.10
N VAL A 133 -7.44 -6.16 7.12
CA VAL A 133 -6.08 -5.62 7.22
C VAL A 133 -6.07 -4.18 6.73
N THR A 134 -5.33 -3.33 7.43
CA THR A 134 -5.03 -1.96 7.01
C THR A 134 -3.53 -1.77 7.04
N VAL A 135 -2.94 -1.33 5.93
CA VAL A 135 -1.50 -1.06 5.81
C VAL A 135 -1.27 0.39 5.43
N ARG A 136 -0.24 1.03 5.99
CA ARG A 136 0.22 2.32 5.46
C ARG A 136 0.67 2.18 4.00
N THR A 137 0.51 3.24 3.22
CA THR A 137 0.91 3.25 1.81
C THR A 137 2.43 3.17 1.62
N ASP A 138 3.21 3.48 2.67
CA ASP A 138 4.66 3.28 2.74
C ASP A 138 5.09 1.87 3.14
N ALA A 139 4.14 0.92 3.30
CA ALA A 139 4.32 -0.46 3.78
C ALA A 139 5.21 -0.62 5.03
N SER A 140 5.37 0.42 5.85
CA SER A 140 6.25 0.37 7.03
C SER A 140 5.62 -0.40 8.20
N ARG A 141 4.29 -0.41 8.28
CA ARG A 141 3.51 -0.91 9.41
C ARG A 141 2.01 -0.95 9.06
N GLY A 142 1.23 -1.58 9.93
CA GLY A 142 -0.21 -1.62 9.80
C GLY A 142 -0.87 -2.35 10.96
N TRP A 143 -2.16 -2.64 10.78
CA TRP A 143 -3.01 -3.28 11.77
C TRP A 143 -3.86 -4.35 11.11
N ILE A 144 -4.15 -5.39 11.86
CA ILE A 144 -5.04 -6.46 11.44
C ILE A 144 -6.11 -6.68 12.51
N LEU A 145 -7.33 -6.89 12.05
CA LEU A 145 -8.50 -7.17 12.89
C LEU A 145 -8.73 -8.67 12.90
N ASP A 146 -8.80 -9.27 14.08
CA ASP A 146 -9.22 -10.66 14.20
C ASP A 146 -10.74 -10.82 14.27
N ALA A 147 -11.20 -12.07 14.23
CA ALA A 147 -12.62 -12.39 14.23
C ALA A 147 -13.37 -12.01 15.53
N TRP A 148 -12.65 -11.83 16.64
CA TRP A 148 -13.20 -11.48 17.95
C TRP A 148 -13.32 -9.98 18.16
N GLY A 149 -12.67 -9.19 17.30
CA GLY A 149 -12.66 -7.74 17.39
C GLY A 149 -11.36 -7.16 17.95
N ASP A 150 -10.35 -7.99 18.26
CA ASP A 150 -9.06 -7.47 18.68
C ASP A 150 -8.27 -6.95 17.47
N ILE A 151 -7.55 -5.85 17.69
CA ILE A 151 -6.74 -5.19 16.67
C ILE A 151 -5.27 -5.40 17.02
N HIS A 152 -4.56 -6.09 16.13
CA HIS A 152 -3.17 -6.45 16.31
C HIS A 152 -2.30 -5.58 15.41
N ALA A 153 -1.36 -4.84 16.01
CA ALA A 153 -0.39 -4.05 15.28
C ALA A 153 0.74 -4.94 14.75
N PHE A 154 1.24 -4.65 13.55
CA PHE A 154 2.45 -5.27 13.01
C PHE A 154 3.40 -4.21 12.43
N GLY A 155 4.68 -4.59 12.33
CA GLY A 155 5.75 -3.64 12.03
C GLY A 155 5.94 -2.62 13.17
N ALA A 156 6.13 -1.35 12.83
CA ALA A 156 6.32 -0.27 13.81
C ALA A 156 5.01 0.48 14.17
N ALA A 157 3.86 -0.18 14.00
CA ALA A 157 2.56 0.42 14.30
C ALA A 157 2.36 0.50 15.82
N PRO A 158 1.78 1.59 16.35
CA PRO A 158 1.34 1.62 17.74
C PRO A 158 0.23 0.60 17.98
N THR A 159 0.23 -0.02 19.15
CA THR A 159 -0.88 -0.87 19.62
C THR A 159 -2.15 -0.03 19.72
N LEU A 160 -3.26 -0.58 19.24
CA LEU A 160 -4.57 0.04 19.36
C LEU A 160 -5.41 -0.74 20.36
N THR A 161 -6.16 -0.01 21.19
CA THR A 161 -7.21 -0.61 22.00
C THR A 161 -8.46 -0.75 21.13
N SER A 162 -9.00 -1.95 21.02
CA SER A 162 -10.24 -2.18 20.27
C SER A 162 -11.40 -1.37 20.87
N PRO A 163 -12.18 -0.64 20.06
CA PRO A 163 -13.35 0.11 20.56
C PRO A 163 -14.56 -0.78 20.87
N GLY A 164 -14.58 -2.01 20.34
CA GLY A 164 -15.75 -2.87 20.36
C GLY A 164 -15.31 -4.29 20.68
N TYR A 165 -15.48 -4.68 21.93
CA TYR A 165 -15.38 -6.08 22.32
C TYR A 165 -16.63 -6.78 21.80
N CYS A 166 -16.47 -7.84 21.00
CA CYS A 166 -17.57 -8.75 20.62
C CYS A 166 -17.50 -10.02 21.49
N PRO A 167 -17.77 -9.95 22.82
CA PRO A 167 -17.62 -11.10 23.70
C PRO A 167 -18.44 -12.28 23.19
N ASN A 168 -17.76 -13.37 22.83
CA ASN A 168 -18.34 -14.64 22.39
C ASN A 168 -18.90 -14.68 20.96
N TRP A 169 -18.66 -13.66 20.11
CA TRP A 169 -19.14 -13.66 18.71
C TRP A 169 -18.01 -13.40 17.71
N PHE A 170 -17.86 -14.31 16.73
CA PHE A 170 -16.91 -14.18 15.61
C PHE A 170 -17.42 -13.25 14.50
N ILE A 171 -17.79 -12.03 14.87
CA ILE A 171 -18.50 -11.09 14.00
C ILE A 171 -17.72 -9.81 13.71
N ALA A 172 -16.46 -9.67 14.06
CA ALA A 172 -15.67 -8.56 13.53
C ALA A 172 -15.49 -8.72 12.01
N ARG A 173 -15.70 -7.64 11.23
CA ARG A 173 -15.75 -7.72 9.75
C ARG A 173 -14.86 -6.70 9.05
N ALA A 174 -14.88 -5.44 9.49
CA ALA A 174 -14.08 -4.39 8.85
C ALA A 174 -13.34 -3.54 9.87
N LEU A 175 -12.17 -3.07 9.44
CA LEU A 175 -11.30 -2.14 10.17
C LEU A 175 -10.95 -1.00 9.23
N VAL A 176 -11.18 0.23 9.65
CA VAL A 176 -10.77 1.42 8.92
C VAL A 176 -10.03 2.38 9.85
N VAL A 177 -8.71 2.50 9.66
CA VAL A 177 -7.90 3.53 10.33
C VAL A 177 -8.06 4.82 9.53
N THR A 178 -8.38 5.93 10.21
CA THR A 178 -8.74 7.19 9.53
C THR A 178 -7.81 8.35 9.79
N SER A 179 -7.13 8.36 10.92
CA SER A 179 -6.19 9.42 11.28
C SER A 179 -4.87 9.30 10.53
N LYS A 180 -4.27 10.45 10.24
CA LYS A 180 -3.04 10.57 9.46
C LYS A 180 -2.00 11.41 10.20
N ASP A 181 -0.73 11.05 10.06
CA ASP A 181 0.41 11.84 10.51
C ASP A 181 0.68 13.04 9.58
N GLY A 182 1.74 13.81 9.89
CA GLY A 182 2.13 14.99 9.12
C GLY A 182 2.52 14.70 7.67
N ASP A 183 2.85 13.45 7.35
CA ASP A 183 3.16 12.99 5.99
C ASP A 183 1.92 12.45 5.27
N GLY A 184 0.73 12.59 5.87
CA GLY A 184 -0.53 12.11 5.33
C GLY A 184 -0.69 10.58 5.40
N GLN A 185 0.14 9.88 6.17
CA GLN A 185 0.10 8.42 6.31
C GLN A 185 -0.70 7.99 7.54
N LEU A 186 -1.33 6.82 7.48
CA LEU A 186 -2.11 6.29 8.60
C LEU A 186 -1.26 6.15 9.87
N ASP A 187 -1.77 6.65 10.99
CA ASP A 187 -1.04 6.70 12.27
C ASP A 187 -1.71 5.89 13.41
N GLY A 188 -2.93 5.39 13.19
CA GLY A 188 -3.67 4.56 14.14
C GLY A 188 -4.43 5.31 15.24
N ARG A 189 -4.26 6.62 15.39
CA ARG A 189 -4.86 7.40 16.49
C ARG A 189 -6.39 7.31 16.52
N GLN A 190 -7.04 7.18 15.36
CA GLN A 190 -8.50 7.18 15.21
C GLN A 190 -8.95 6.23 14.10
N GLY A 191 -10.18 5.73 14.21
CA GLY A 191 -10.81 4.92 13.18
C GLY A 191 -12.07 4.21 13.64
N TYR A 192 -12.49 3.21 12.86
CA TYR A 192 -13.75 2.50 13.02
C TYR A 192 -13.60 0.98 12.86
N LEU A 193 -14.27 0.24 13.72
CA LEU A 193 -14.48 -1.20 13.59
C LEU A 193 -15.94 -1.45 13.21
N MET A 194 -16.21 -2.33 12.24
CA MET A 194 -17.57 -2.79 11.94
C MET A 194 -17.77 -4.25 12.33
N ASP A 195 -18.85 -4.52 13.05
CA ASP A 195 -19.30 -5.88 13.35
C ASP A 195 -20.20 -6.47 12.23
N GLY A 196 -20.54 -7.74 12.36
CA GLY A 196 -21.31 -8.50 11.37
C GLY A 196 -22.76 -8.08 11.27
N TRP A 197 -23.29 -7.40 12.28
CA TRP A 197 -24.64 -6.83 12.27
C TRP A 197 -24.66 -5.45 11.61
N GLY A 198 -23.48 -4.86 11.34
CA GLY A 198 -23.33 -3.53 10.76
C GLY A 198 -23.14 -2.41 11.80
N GLY A 199 -22.95 -2.77 13.08
CA GLY A 199 -22.60 -1.80 14.11
C GLY A 199 -21.21 -1.22 13.85
N VAL A 200 -21.12 0.11 13.81
CA VAL A 200 -19.87 0.85 13.56
C VAL A 200 -19.38 1.47 14.86
N HIS A 201 -18.21 1.06 15.32
CA HIS A 201 -17.62 1.37 16.62
C HIS A 201 -16.39 2.28 16.44
N PRO A 202 -16.48 3.58 16.75
CA PRO A 202 -15.34 4.49 16.65
C PRO A 202 -14.35 4.29 17.81
N TRP A 203 -13.05 4.51 17.55
CA TRP A 203 -12.02 4.62 18.60
C TRP A 203 -11.25 5.94 18.53
N GLY A 204 -10.54 6.26 19.62
CA GLY A 204 -9.54 7.34 19.62
C GLY A 204 -10.08 8.74 19.41
N GLY A 205 -11.39 8.94 19.61
CA GLY A 205 -12.06 10.21 19.35
C GLY A 205 -12.46 10.42 17.88
N ALA A 206 -12.50 9.35 17.07
CA ALA A 206 -13.14 9.41 15.77
C ALA A 206 -14.61 9.87 15.93
N PRO A 207 -15.13 10.76 15.05
CA PRO A 207 -16.52 11.21 15.12
C PRO A 207 -17.51 10.04 15.06
N THR A 208 -18.59 10.10 15.85
CA THR A 208 -19.68 9.13 15.71
C THR A 208 -20.36 9.33 14.36
N LEU A 209 -20.44 8.27 13.56
CA LEU A 209 -21.13 8.27 12.27
C LEU A 209 -22.53 7.67 12.44
N THR A 210 -23.53 8.30 11.85
CA THR A 210 -24.94 7.88 11.98
C THR A 210 -25.50 7.38 10.66
N GLY A 211 -26.56 6.57 10.74
CA GLY A 211 -27.27 6.04 9.57
C GLY A 211 -26.65 4.81 8.93
N ALA A 212 -25.60 4.22 9.51
CA ALA A 212 -25.05 2.97 9.03
C ALA A 212 -26.13 1.86 9.07
N PRO A 213 -26.24 1.01 8.02
CA PRO A 213 -27.22 -0.06 8.00
C PRO A 213 -26.92 -1.05 9.13
N TYR A 214 -27.96 -1.42 9.87
CA TYR A 214 -27.86 -2.34 11.00
C TYR A 214 -28.94 -3.41 10.91
N THR A 215 -28.50 -4.67 10.99
CA THR A 215 -29.34 -5.86 10.92
C THR A 215 -29.14 -6.67 12.20
N PRO A 216 -29.92 -6.38 13.26
CA PRO A 216 -29.78 -7.05 14.55
C PRO A 216 -29.78 -8.57 14.40
N TYR A 217 -28.82 -9.22 15.06
CA TYR A 217 -28.68 -10.68 15.10
C TYR A 217 -28.34 -11.36 13.76
N GLN A 218 -28.01 -10.61 12.71
CA GLN A 218 -27.67 -11.15 11.39
C GLN A 218 -26.24 -10.82 11.02
N ASP A 219 -25.39 -11.85 10.88
CA ASP A 219 -24.00 -11.68 10.41
C ASP A 219 -23.94 -11.55 8.87
N VAL A 220 -24.22 -10.34 8.39
CA VAL A 220 -24.34 -10.03 6.96
C VAL A 220 -23.42 -8.90 6.51
N ALA A 221 -22.98 -8.00 7.38
CA ALA A 221 -22.07 -6.92 7.03
C ALA A 221 -20.68 -7.47 6.66
N ARG A 222 -20.02 -6.89 5.66
CA ARG A 222 -18.75 -7.39 5.11
C ARG A 222 -17.71 -6.29 4.90
N GLY A 223 -18.08 -5.20 4.23
CA GLY A 223 -17.16 -4.08 3.99
C GLY A 223 -17.61 -2.79 4.65
N LEU A 224 -16.67 -2.00 5.16
CA LEU A 224 -16.89 -0.62 5.63
C LEU A 224 -15.82 0.26 4.99
N GLU A 225 -16.24 1.39 4.43
CA GLU A 225 -15.35 2.44 3.95
C GLU A 225 -15.84 3.81 4.41
N ILE A 226 -14.92 4.73 4.69
CA ILE A 226 -15.21 6.00 5.34
C ILE A 226 -15.11 7.16 4.35
N HIS A 227 -16.15 7.99 4.33
CA HIS A 227 -16.19 9.26 3.62
C HIS A 227 -15.68 10.36 4.54
N TYR A 228 -14.96 11.31 3.95
CA TYR A 228 -14.37 12.45 4.64
C TYR A 228 -14.96 13.74 4.08
N ALA A 229 -15.27 14.68 4.97
CA ALA A 229 -15.55 16.05 4.61
C ALA A 229 -14.33 16.69 3.93
N ALA A 230 -14.53 17.83 3.26
CA ALA A 230 -13.44 18.62 2.69
C ALA A 230 -12.37 19.05 3.73
N SER A 231 -12.74 19.12 5.01
CA SER A 231 -11.83 19.37 6.14
C SER A 231 -10.94 18.17 6.50
N GLY A 232 -11.16 17.00 5.90
CA GLY A 232 -10.46 15.75 6.22
C GLY A 232 -11.01 15.00 7.44
N VAL A 233 -12.16 15.42 7.96
CA VAL A 233 -12.84 14.77 9.10
C VAL A 233 -13.84 13.72 8.59
N PRO A 234 -13.87 12.50 9.15
CA PRO A 234 -14.92 11.53 8.84
C PRO A 234 -16.34 12.09 9.10
N ASP A 235 -17.21 12.00 8.11
CA ASP A 235 -18.59 12.51 8.18
C ASP A 235 -19.64 11.56 7.56
N GLY A 236 -19.22 10.40 7.07
CA GLY A 236 -20.10 9.36 6.55
C GLY A 236 -19.33 8.14 6.06
N GLY A 237 -19.97 7.29 5.27
CA GLY A 237 -19.29 6.17 4.64
C GLY A 237 -20.21 5.25 3.86
N TRP A 238 -19.67 4.10 3.50
CA TRP A 238 -20.36 3.03 2.80
C TRP A 238 -20.19 1.71 3.53
N ALA A 239 -21.29 1.01 3.76
CA ALA A 239 -21.29 -0.35 4.26
C ALA A 239 -21.78 -1.30 3.16
N MET A 240 -21.09 -2.43 3.00
CA MET A 240 -21.45 -3.48 2.05
C MET A 240 -21.84 -4.76 2.79
N ASP A 241 -22.97 -5.33 2.42
CA ASP A 241 -23.40 -6.64 2.91
C ASP A 241 -22.82 -7.81 2.09
N ARG A 242 -23.04 -9.04 2.57
CA ARG A 242 -22.56 -10.26 1.91
C ARG A 242 -23.16 -10.53 0.53
N TRP A 243 -24.26 -9.90 0.16
CA TRP A 243 -24.88 -9.98 -1.18
C TRP A 243 -24.41 -8.87 -2.12
N GLY A 244 -23.48 -8.01 -1.67
CA GLY A 244 -22.94 -6.92 -2.48
C GLY A 244 -23.83 -5.68 -2.52
N ARG A 245 -24.84 -5.58 -1.65
CA ARG A 245 -25.58 -4.32 -1.51
C ARG A 245 -24.71 -3.32 -0.77
N VAL A 246 -24.39 -2.22 -1.42
CA VAL A 246 -23.67 -1.08 -0.83
C VAL A 246 -24.68 -0.02 -0.39
N THR A 247 -24.62 0.38 0.88
CA THR A 247 -25.48 1.42 1.46
C THR A 247 -24.61 2.55 1.96
N ALA A 248 -24.86 3.76 1.45
CA ALA A 248 -24.22 4.98 1.95
C ALA A 248 -24.89 5.46 3.24
N PHE A 249 -24.13 6.08 4.13
CA PHE A 249 -24.59 6.67 5.38
C PHE A 249 -23.82 7.96 5.72
N GLY A 250 -24.34 8.74 6.66
CA GLY A 250 -23.83 10.09 6.95
C GLY A 250 -23.90 10.99 5.71
N ALA A 251 -22.85 11.76 5.46
CA ALA A 251 -22.74 12.66 4.30
C ALA A 251 -22.31 11.97 3.00
N ALA A 252 -22.04 10.66 3.01
CA ALA A 252 -21.57 9.94 1.83
C ALA A 252 -22.67 9.87 0.75
N ALA A 253 -22.31 10.19 -0.49
CA ALA A 253 -23.20 10.00 -1.63
C ALA A 253 -23.39 8.50 -1.93
N PRO A 254 -24.52 8.05 -2.50
CA PRO A 254 -24.72 6.66 -2.90
C PRO A 254 -23.59 6.15 -3.81
N LEU A 255 -23.02 5.00 -3.46
CA LEU A 255 -22.01 4.32 -4.27
C LEU A 255 -22.63 3.10 -4.95
N THR A 256 -22.46 3.00 -6.27
CA THR A 256 -22.89 1.85 -7.06
C THR A 256 -21.69 1.11 -7.62
N VAL A 257 -21.60 -0.19 -7.33
CA VAL A 257 -20.58 -1.08 -7.89
C VAL A 257 -21.27 -2.01 -8.90
N GLY A 258 -20.93 -1.86 -10.18
CA GLY A 258 -21.52 -2.66 -11.25
C GLY A 258 -21.02 -4.12 -11.21
N GLY A 259 -21.89 -5.04 -11.62
CA GLY A 259 -21.52 -6.45 -11.81
C GLY A 259 -21.36 -7.28 -10.54
N LEU A 260 -21.77 -6.77 -9.37
CA LEU A 260 -21.73 -7.56 -8.14
C LEU A 260 -22.72 -8.74 -8.19
N PRO A 261 -22.30 -9.94 -7.75
CA PRO A 261 -23.19 -11.07 -7.71
C PRO A 261 -24.24 -10.85 -6.62
N SER A 262 -25.51 -11.13 -6.92
CA SER A 262 -26.60 -11.16 -5.92
C SER A 262 -26.53 -12.39 -5.00
N SER A 263 -25.33 -12.95 -4.81
CA SER A 263 -25.07 -14.13 -4.00
C SER A 263 -24.31 -13.74 -2.74
N PRO A 264 -24.48 -14.47 -1.63
CA PRO A 264 -23.95 -14.11 -0.32
C PRO A 264 -22.44 -14.40 -0.16
N VAL A 265 -21.63 -13.92 -1.10
CA VAL A 265 -20.21 -14.26 -1.31
C VAL A 265 -19.25 -13.08 -1.14
N MET A 266 -19.74 -11.86 -0.93
CA MET A 266 -18.89 -10.69 -0.75
C MET A 266 -18.15 -10.72 0.59
N GLN A 267 -16.96 -10.13 0.64
CA GLN A 267 -16.08 -10.13 1.82
C GLN A 267 -15.59 -8.74 2.21
N GLN A 268 -15.16 -7.91 1.26
CA GLN A 268 -14.62 -6.58 1.56
C GLN A 268 -15.02 -5.58 0.48
N LEU A 269 -15.17 -4.33 0.88
CA LEU A 269 -15.33 -3.17 0.00
C LEU A 269 -14.11 -2.29 0.24
N HIS A 270 -13.51 -1.81 -0.85
CA HIS A 270 -12.46 -0.81 -0.84
C HIS A 270 -12.86 0.38 -1.70
N ALA A 271 -12.85 1.57 -1.12
CA ALA A 271 -13.26 2.81 -1.78
C ALA A 271 -12.14 3.85 -1.66
N VAL A 272 -11.74 4.42 -2.79
CA VAL A 272 -10.63 5.37 -2.88
C VAL A 272 -10.96 6.46 -3.90
N GLY A 273 -11.24 7.68 -3.43
CA GLY A 273 -11.49 8.82 -4.31
C GLY A 273 -12.50 8.52 -5.43
N GLY A 274 -12.07 8.67 -6.69
CA GLY A 274 -12.89 8.45 -7.89
C GLY A 274 -13.12 6.99 -8.29
N GLY A 275 -12.81 6.00 -7.44
CA GLY A 275 -13.02 4.59 -7.73
C GLY A 275 -12.85 3.66 -6.54
N GLY A 276 -12.72 2.37 -6.81
CA GLY A 276 -12.51 1.35 -5.80
C GLY A 276 -12.84 -0.04 -6.32
N PHE A 277 -12.96 -1.00 -5.41
CA PHE A 277 -13.32 -2.36 -5.75
C PHE A 277 -13.99 -3.11 -4.60
N ALA A 278 -14.77 -4.13 -4.93
CA ALA A 278 -15.28 -5.08 -3.95
C ALA A 278 -14.65 -6.46 -4.19
N LEU A 279 -14.42 -7.19 -3.10
CA LEU A 279 -13.77 -8.50 -3.08
C LEU A 279 -14.76 -9.58 -2.68
N ALA A 280 -14.86 -10.64 -3.49
CA ALA A 280 -15.62 -11.84 -3.19
C ALA A 280 -14.77 -12.92 -2.51
N LYS A 281 -15.44 -13.91 -1.88
CA LYS A 281 -14.84 -14.99 -1.07
C LYS A 281 -13.72 -15.77 -1.73
N TRP A 282 -13.70 -15.85 -3.06
CA TRP A 282 -12.69 -16.60 -3.83
C TRP A 282 -11.71 -15.69 -4.58
N GLY A 283 -11.56 -14.44 -4.15
CA GLY A 283 -10.57 -13.52 -4.71
C GLY A 283 -11.02 -12.77 -5.97
N SER A 284 -12.23 -13.00 -6.47
CA SER A 284 -12.77 -12.21 -7.58
C SER A 284 -12.98 -10.76 -7.14
N ILE A 285 -12.54 -9.83 -7.99
CA ILE A 285 -12.63 -8.39 -7.76
C ILE A 285 -13.61 -7.77 -8.75
N SER A 286 -14.47 -6.88 -8.27
CA SER A 286 -15.33 -6.03 -9.10
C SER A 286 -14.94 -4.58 -8.87
N ALA A 287 -14.28 -3.97 -9.85
CA ALA A 287 -13.81 -2.60 -9.78
C ALA A 287 -14.87 -1.61 -10.29
N TYR A 288 -14.83 -0.38 -9.79
CA TYR A 288 -15.66 0.72 -10.25
C TYR A 288 -14.86 2.02 -10.27
N GLY A 289 -15.32 2.98 -11.08
CA GLY A 289 -14.62 4.25 -11.26
C GLY A 289 -13.20 4.08 -11.81
N SER A 290 -12.37 5.12 -11.64
CA SER A 290 -10.98 5.09 -12.07
C SER A 290 -10.10 4.56 -10.94
N ILE A 291 -9.95 3.25 -10.86
CA ILE A 291 -8.80 2.66 -10.19
C ILE A 291 -7.60 2.79 -11.15
N SER A 292 -6.91 3.93 -11.13
CA SER A 292 -5.60 3.96 -11.77
C SER A 292 -4.62 3.37 -10.76
N PRO A 293 -4.22 2.08 -10.87
CA PRO A 293 -3.01 1.71 -10.19
C PRO A 293 -1.89 2.57 -10.78
N TYR A 294 -0.86 2.88 -9.99
CA TYR A 294 0.31 3.65 -10.40
C TYR A 294 1.15 2.98 -11.53
N TRP A 295 0.57 2.05 -12.29
CA TRP A 295 1.19 1.21 -13.30
C TRP A 295 0.91 1.61 -14.76
N ALA A 296 0.19 2.71 -15.00
CA ALA A 296 -0.02 3.23 -16.35
C ALA A 296 0.90 4.43 -16.60
N GLY A 297 2.07 4.15 -17.18
CA GLY A 297 3.08 5.12 -17.61
C GLY A 297 4.28 4.39 -18.21
#